data_AF-A0A959C3D8-F1
#
_entry.id   AF-A0A959C3D8-F1
#
_cell.length_a   1.000
_cell.length_b   1.000
_cell.length_c   1.000
_cell.angle_alpha   90.00
_cell.angle_beta   90.00
_cell.angle_gamma   90.00
#
_symmetry.space_group_name_H-M   'P 1'
#
loop_
_entity.id
_entity.type
_entity.pdbx_description
1 polymer ?
#
loop_
_entity_poly.entity_id
_entity_poly.type
_entity_poly.pdbx_seq_one_letter_code
_entity_poly.pdbx_strand_id
1 'polypeptide(L)'
;MIRSTVLFAFVLLLGNAVAAQSALLQSGPMLGYNEMREVLLWVQTKAPATVQFAYWPEAEPGRRMFTAEKQTEKSDAFTAKLLADQVEPGTKYRYELLIDGKPVSLPYPAAFETQPLWQWRTGPPAFKVAIGSCAYINETEYDRPGTPYGSDYQIFQSIYEQHPNAMIWLGDNVYLREADWFSRTGILHRYTHTRSLPEMQPLLASTHHYAIWDDHDYGPNNSNRSYIHK
;
A
#
# COMPACT_ATOMS: atom_id res chain seq x y z
N MET A 1 -26.18 1.03 -58.60
CA MET A 1 -25.41 -0.05 -57.94
C MET A 1 -24.03 0.50 -57.60
N ILE A 2 -23.88 1.23 -56.48
CA ILE A 2 -22.58 1.57 -55.88
C ILE A 2 -22.77 1.51 -54.37
N ARG A 3 -21.91 0.70 -53.72
CA ARG A 3 -21.91 0.38 -52.30
C ARG A 3 -21.30 1.55 -51.52
N SER A 4 -21.96 1.98 -50.45
CA SER A 4 -21.34 2.76 -49.37
C SER A 4 -21.36 1.90 -48.12
N THR A 5 -20.21 1.32 -47.78
CA THR A 5 -20.01 0.58 -46.54
C THR A 5 -18.64 0.95 -45.98
N VAL A 6 -18.56 2.11 -45.34
CA VAL A 6 -17.46 2.45 -44.43
C VAL A 6 -18.07 3.19 -43.25
N LEU A 7 -18.59 2.45 -42.28
CA LEU A 7 -18.82 2.99 -40.93
C LEU A 7 -17.78 2.39 -39.98
N PHE A 8 -16.61 3.01 -40.09
CA PHE A 8 -15.66 3.35 -39.03
C PHE A 8 -15.72 2.54 -37.72
N ALA A 9 -14.69 1.71 -37.57
CA ALA A 9 -14.21 1.10 -36.35
C ALA A 9 -13.78 2.16 -35.30
N PHE A 10 -14.74 2.72 -34.54
CA PHE A 10 -14.46 3.71 -33.49
C PHE A 10 -14.90 3.28 -32.07
N VAL A 11 -15.17 2.00 -31.85
CA VAL A 11 -15.65 1.49 -30.54
C VAL A 11 -14.59 0.67 -29.78
N LEU A 12 -13.46 0.31 -30.40
CA LEU A 12 -12.45 -0.57 -29.79
C LEU A 12 -11.29 0.14 -29.06
N LEU A 13 -11.23 1.47 -29.07
CA LEU A 13 -10.15 2.22 -28.40
C LEU A 13 -10.46 2.68 -26.97
N LEU A 14 -11.72 2.67 -26.55
CA LEU A 14 -12.09 3.09 -25.17
C LEU A 14 -11.85 2.00 -24.12
N GLY A 15 -11.81 0.72 -24.52
CA GLY A 15 -11.57 -0.41 -23.61
C GLY A 15 -10.13 -0.54 -23.12
N ASN A 16 -9.15 -0.07 -23.90
CA ASN A 16 -7.72 -0.23 -23.57
C ASN A 16 -7.19 0.80 -22.57
N ALA A 17 -7.85 1.96 -22.44
CA ALA A 17 -7.38 3.00 -21.53
C ALA A 17 -7.65 2.68 -20.04
N VAL A 18 -8.71 1.92 -19.75
CA VAL A 18 -9.09 1.55 -18.37
C VAL A 18 -8.25 0.36 -17.87
N ALA A 19 -7.94 -0.61 -18.74
CA ALA A 19 -7.10 -1.75 -18.39
C ALA A 19 -5.62 -1.37 -18.19
N ALA A 20 -5.13 -0.33 -18.88
CA ALA A 20 -3.73 0.10 -18.81
C ALA A 20 -3.33 0.83 -17.52
N GLN A 21 -4.27 1.40 -16.75
CA GLN A 21 -3.93 2.20 -15.57
C GLN A 21 -3.75 1.37 -14.29
N SER A 22 -4.45 0.24 -14.16
CA SER A 22 -4.13 -0.81 -13.17
C SER A 22 -2.69 -1.32 -13.35
N ALA A 23 -2.14 -1.22 -14.56
CA ALA A 23 -0.79 -1.69 -14.85
C ALA A 23 0.32 -0.86 -14.17
N LEU A 24 0.08 0.41 -13.81
CA LEU A 24 1.10 1.28 -13.19
C LEU A 24 1.15 1.17 -11.65
N LEU A 25 0.12 0.63 -11.01
CA LEU A 25 0.16 0.35 -9.58
C LEU A 25 1.10 -0.83 -9.32
N GLN A 26 2.09 -0.64 -8.44
CA GLN A 26 3.01 -1.70 -8.00
C GLN A 26 2.56 -2.29 -6.67
N SER A 27 2.25 -1.43 -5.68
CA SER A 27 1.85 -1.86 -4.34
C SER A 27 0.99 -0.80 -3.67
N GLY A 28 0.12 -1.27 -2.78
CA GLY A 28 -0.84 -0.44 -2.05
C GLY A 28 -2.12 -0.19 -2.85
N PRO A 29 -2.88 0.86 -2.48
CA PRO A 29 -2.56 1.84 -1.46
C PRO A 29 -2.44 1.24 -0.05
N MET A 30 -1.64 1.87 0.80
CA MET A 30 -1.43 1.47 2.19
C MET A 30 -1.75 2.63 3.13
N LEU A 31 -2.51 2.36 4.20
CA LEU A 31 -2.70 3.33 5.27
C LEU A 31 -1.50 3.32 6.23
N GLY A 32 -0.91 4.49 6.42
CA GLY A 32 0.09 4.76 7.45
C GLY A 32 -0.56 5.12 8.77
N TYR A 33 0.03 6.10 9.48
CA TYR A 33 -0.51 6.54 10.77
C TYR A 33 -1.91 7.16 10.64
N ASN A 34 -2.64 7.10 11.75
CA ASN A 34 -3.99 7.62 11.90
C ASN A 34 -4.04 8.64 13.03
N GLU A 35 -4.49 9.85 12.74
CA GLU A 35 -4.79 10.85 13.75
C GLU A 35 -6.16 11.47 13.55
N MET A 36 -6.60 12.24 14.55
CA MET A 36 -7.93 12.88 14.53
C MET A 36 -8.12 13.89 13.38
N ARG A 37 -7.02 14.43 12.84
CA ARG A 37 -7.02 15.53 11.86
C ARG A 37 -6.22 15.23 10.60
N GLU A 38 -5.56 14.09 10.54
CA GLU A 38 -4.87 13.65 9.33
C GLU A 38 -4.67 12.14 9.30
N VAL A 39 -4.61 11.59 8.08
CA VAL A 39 -4.25 10.19 7.84
C VAL A 39 -3.21 10.13 6.73
N LEU A 40 -2.15 9.35 6.96
CA LEU A 40 -1.13 9.10 5.95
C LEU A 40 -1.58 7.99 5.00
N LEU A 41 -1.49 8.25 3.70
CA LEU A 41 -1.67 7.29 2.63
C LEU A 41 -0.34 7.09 1.90
N TRP A 42 -0.04 5.85 1.56
CA TRP A 42 1.16 5.46 0.82
C TRP A 42 0.81 4.66 -0.43
N VAL A 43 1.61 4.79 -1.48
CA VAL A 43 1.47 4.03 -2.72
C VAL A 43 2.83 3.86 -3.39
N GLN A 44 2.99 2.78 -4.15
CA GLN A 44 4.12 2.58 -5.05
C GLN A 44 3.65 2.37 -6.49
N THR A 45 4.38 2.97 -7.43
CA THR A 45 4.11 2.85 -8.87
C THR A 45 5.23 2.09 -9.57
N LYS A 46 4.98 1.56 -10.78
CA LYS A 46 6.00 0.81 -11.55
C LYS A 46 7.03 1.70 -12.26
N ALA A 47 6.70 2.97 -12.44
CA ALA A 47 7.45 3.98 -13.18
C ALA A 47 7.10 5.38 -12.63
N PRO A 48 7.82 6.45 -13.00
CA PRO A 48 7.45 7.81 -12.59
C PRO A 48 6.01 8.13 -13.00
N ALA A 49 5.21 8.59 -12.04
CA ALA A 49 3.83 8.99 -12.24
C ALA A 49 3.42 10.07 -11.22
N THR A 50 2.43 10.89 -11.56
CA THR A 50 1.81 11.80 -10.61
C THR A 50 0.72 11.05 -9.85
N VAL A 51 0.80 11.00 -8.52
CA VAL A 51 -0.20 10.32 -7.69
C VAL A 51 -0.95 11.31 -6.80
N GLN A 52 -2.22 10.99 -6.53
CA GLN A 52 -3.10 11.74 -5.65
C GLN A 52 -4.13 10.79 -5.04
N PHE A 53 -4.63 11.10 -3.85
CA PHE A 53 -5.81 10.42 -3.32
C PHE A 53 -6.99 11.39 -3.28
N ALA A 54 -8.15 10.91 -3.76
CA ALA A 54 -9.44 11.52 -3.45
C ALA A 54 -10.03 10.82 -2.23
N TYR A 55 -10.67 11.56 -1.33
CA TYR A 55 -11.31 11.02 -0.13
C TYR A 55 -12.54 11.82 0.27
N TRP A 56 -13.51 11.17 0.90
CA TRP A 56 -14.77 11.81 1.33
C TRP A 56 -15.38 11.09 2.52
N PRO A 57 -16.10 11.80 3.42
CA PRO A 57 -16.86 11.15 4.48
C PRO A 57 -17.87 10.19 3.85
N GLU A 58 -17.97 8.97 4.37
CA GLU A 58 -18.88 7.95 3.82
C GLU A 58 -20.35 8.40 3.87
N ALA A 59 -20.71 9.19 4.88
CA ALA A 59 -22.04 9.79 5.02
C ALA A 59 -22.30 10.99 4.07
N GLU A 60 -21.25 11.58 3.47
CA GLU A 60 -21.36 12.76 2.61
C GLU A 60 -20.54 12.60 1.31
N PRO A 61 -20.94 11.72 0.37
CA PRO A 61 -20.17 11.44 -0.85
C PRO A 61 -19.91 12.65 -1.76
N GLY A 62 -20.72 13.71 -1.63
CA GLY A 62 -20.52 14.97 -2.35
C GLY A 62 -19.35 15.82 -1.83
N ARG A 63 -18.89 15.60 -0.59
CA ARG A 63 -17.77 16.32 0.02
C ARG A 63 -16.44 15.64 -0.32
N ARG A 64 -16.10 15.64 -1.61
CA ARG A 64 -14.85 15.06 -2.12
C ARG A 64 -13.68 16.02 -1.91
N MET A 65 -12.67 15.55 -1.19
CA MET A 65 -11.41 16.24 -0.92
C MET A 65 -10.27 15.50 -1.62
N PHE A 66 -9.13 16.17 -1.75
CA PHE A 66 -7.95 15.62 -2.39
C PHE A 66 -6.72 15.90 -1.55
N THR A 67 -5.78 14.96 -1.56
CA THR A 67 -4.44 15.22 -1.07
C THR A 67 -3.70 16.14 -2.03
N ALA A 68 -2.59 16.75 -1.59
CA ALA A 68 -1.63 17.32 -2.52
C ALA A 68 -1.16 16.26 -3.53
N GLU A 69 -0.89 16.62 -4.79
CA GLU A 69 -0.29 15.69 -5.75
C GLU A 69 1.18 15.44 -5.41
N LYS A 70 1.69 14.26 -5.74
CA LYS A 70 3.10 13.92 -5.59
C LYS A 70 3.62 13.16 -6.81
N GLN A 71 4.77 13.58 -7.34
CA GLN A 71 5.49 12.83 -8.36
C GLN A 71 6.26 11.67 -7.71
N THR A 72 6.15 10.47 -8.26
CA THR A 72 6.98 9.33 -7.86
C THR A 72 8.31 9.34 -8.60
N GLU A 73 9.39 9.00 -7.90
CA GLU A 73 10.75 9.06 -8.44
C GLU A 73 11.50 7.75 -8.23
N LYS A 74 12.40 7.41 -9.16
CA LYS A 74 13.20 6.16 -9.09
C LYS A 74 14.09 6.11 -7.85
N SER A 75 14.59 7.26 -7.42
CA SER A 75 15.37 7.45 -6.19
C SER A 75 14.63 6.88 -4.98
N ASP A 76 13.31 6.97 -4.91
CA ASP A 76 12.49 6.50 -3.79
C ASP A 76 11.72 5.22 -4.13
N ALA A 77 12.23 4.42 -5.07
CA ALA A 77 11.55 3.23 -5.60
C ALA A 77 10.12 3.52 -6.10
N PHE A 78 9.89 4.73 -6.63
CA PHE A 78 8.59 5.20 -7.10
C PHE A 78 7.48 5.18 -6.05
N THR A 79 7.85 5.38 -4.79
CA THR A 79 6.89 5.48 -3.67
C THR A 79 6.44 6.92 -3.44
N ALA A 80 5.26 7.07 -2.85
CA ALA A 80 4.75 8.36 -2.41
C ALA A 80 4.02 8.23 -1.07
N LYS A 81 4.05 9.34 -0.31
CA LYS A 81 3.39 9.54 0.97
C LYS A 81 2.55 10.80 0.83
N LEU A 82 1.26 10.70 1.08
CA LEU A 82 0.27 11.75 0.87
C LEU A 82 -0.63 11.85 2.11
N LEU A 83 -0.96 13.08 2.53
CA LEU A 83 -1.77 13.32 3.73
C LEU A 83 -3.21 13.66 3.34
N ALA A 84 -4.16 12.91 3.88
CA ALA A 84 -5.56 13.33 3.95
C ALA A 84 -5.71 14.23 5.18
N ASP A 85 -5.54 15.54 5.00
CA ASP A 85 -5.37 16.57 6.04
C ASP A 85 -6.63 17.38 6.36
N GLN A 86 -7.74 17.07 5.68
CA GLN A 86 -9.06 17.72 5.88
C GLN A 86 -10.08 16.76 6.51
N VAL A 87 -9.60 15.81 7.30
CA VAL A 87 -10.43 14.82 7.99
C VAL A 87 -10.93 15.35 9.34
N GLU A 88 -12.05 14.81 9.81
CA GLU A 88 -12.71 15.16 11.06
C GLU A 88 -12.68 13.98 12.03
N PRO A 89 -12.49 14.20 13.35
CA PRO A 89 -12.35 13.12 14.32
C PRO A 89 -13.54 12.14 14.32
N GLY A 90 -13.25 10.84 14.45
CA GLY A 90 -14.28 9.80 14.57
C GLY A 90 -15.13 9.60 13.31
N THR A 91 -14.64 10.04 12.14
CA THR A 91 -15.38 9.96 10.89
C THR A 91 -14.82 8.84 10.00
N LYS A 92 -15.72 8.09 9.36
CA LYS A 92 -15.40 7.08 8.34
C LYS A 92 -15.28 7.74 6.97
N TYR A 93 -14.20 7.44 6.28
CA TYR A 93 -13.88 7.95 4.95
C TYR A 93 -13.76 6.81 3.96
N ARG A 94 -14.26 7.05 2.74
CA ARG A 94 -13.86 6.30 1.55
C ARG A 94 -12.74 7.05 0.86
N TYR A 95 -11.87 6.32 0.17
CA TYR A 95 -10.82 6.94 -0.62
C TYR A 95 -10.57 6.20 -1.93
N GLU A 96 -9.97 6.90 -2.89
CA GLU A 96 -9.66 6.42 -4.22
C GLU A 96 -8.27 6.92 -4.60
N LEU A 97 -7.44 6.02 -5.14
CA LEU A 97 -6.14 6.38 -5.70
C LEU A 97 -6.30 6.88 -7.13
N LEU A 98 -5.64 7.99 -7.44
CA LEU A 98 -5.46 8.51 -8.79
C LEU A 98 -3.98 8.40 -9.18
N ILE A 99 -3.72 7.85 -10.37
CA ILE A 99 -2.40 7.85 -11.01
C ILE A 99 -2.56 8.59 -12.34
N ASP A 100 -1.77 9.63 -12.57
CA ASP A 100 -1.85 10.55 -13.71
C ASP A 100 -3.27 11.08 -13.94
N GLY A 101 -3.93 11.47 -12.84
CA GLY A 101 -5.30 11.99 -12.83
C GLY A 101 -6.39 10.96 -13.10
N LYS A 102 -6.07 9.67 -13.26
CA LYS A 102 -7.06 8.61 -13.53
C LYS A 102 -7.24 7.70 -12.31
N PRO A 103 -8.49 7.36 -11.96
CA PRO A 103 -8.77 6.49 -10.83
C PRO A 103 -8.26 5.07 -11.06
N VAL A 104 -7.77 4.44 -10.00
CA VAL A 104 -7.33 3.04 -10.00
C VAL A 104 -8.41 2.18 -9.35
N SER A 105 -8.89 1.17 -10.10
CA SER A 105 -9.85 0.19 -9.57
C SER A 105 -9.15 -0.84 -8.70
N LEU A 106 -9.63 -1.02 -7.47
CA LEU A 106 -9.13 -2.01 -6.51
C LEU A 106 -10.18 -3.13 -6.35
N PRO A 107 -9.77 -4.41 -6.24
CA PRO A 107 -10.70 -5.52 -6.05
C PRO A 107 -11.23 -5.64 -4.61
N TYR A 108 -10.90 -4.66 -3.75
CA TYR A 108 -11.27 -4.59 -2.34
C TYR A 108 -11.61 -3.14 -1.96
N PRO A 109 -12.42 -2.93 -0.91
CA PRO A 109 -12.80 -1.60 -0.48
C PRO A 109 -11.62 -0.82 0.10
N ALA A 110 -11.52 0.46 -0.26
CA ALA A 110 -10.59 1.43 0.29
C ALA A 110 -11.35 2.39 1.23
N ALA A 111 -11.11 2.24 2.54
CA ALA A 111 -11.72 3.05 3.58
C ALA A 111 -10.80 3.17 4.79
N PHE A 112 -10.98 4.23 5.58
CA PHE A 112 -10.35 4.38 6.89
C PHE A 112 -11.29 5.12 7.84
N GLU A 113 -11.01 5.04 9.15
CA GLU A 113 -11.75 5.76 10.18
C GLU A 113 -10.76 6.52 11.06
N THR A 114 -10.91 7.83 11.16
CA THR A 114 -10.05 8.66 12.01
C THR A 114 -10.30 8.39 13.49
N GLN A 115 -9.29 8.60 14.34
CA GLN A 115 -9.48 8.52 15.79
C GLN A 115 -10.60 9.48 16.26
N PRO A 116 -11.52 9.04 17.14
CA PRO A 116 -12.51 9.93 17.73
C PRO A 116 -11.87 10.85 18.76
N LEU A 117 -12.41 12.05 18.92
CA LEU A 117 -12.09 12.93 20.04
C LEU A 117 -12.79 12.41 21.31
N TRP A 118 -12.14 11.49 22.01
CA TRP A 118 -12.70 10.84 23.21
C TRP A 118 -12.22 11.49 24.51
N GLN A 119 -11.05 12.15 24.50
CA GLN A 119 -10.41 12.74 25.67
C GLN A 119 -11.38 13.73 26.35
N TRP A 120 -11.61 13.50 27.64
CA TRP A 120 -12.50 14.33 28.48
C TRP A 120 -13.96 14.37 28.02
N ARG A 121 -14.42 13.35 27.27
CA ARG A 121 -15.79 13.27 26.74
C ARG A 121 -16.41 11.89 26.94
N THR A 122 -15.67 10.86 26.57
CA THR A 122 -16.08 9.45 26.71
C THR A 122 -14.92 8.63 27.28
N GLY A 123 -15.17 7.34 27.55
CA GLY A 123 -14.07 6.39 27.70
C GLY A 123 -13.30 6.24 26.38
N PRO A 124 -12.06 5.73 26.42
CA PRO A 124 -11.32 5.39 25.21
C PRO A 124 -12.10 4.36 24.38
N PRO A 125 -12.13 4.52 23.04
CA PRO A 125 -12.84 3.58 22.17
C PRO A 125 -12.19 2.19 22.22
N ALA A 126 -13.00 1.15 22.09
CA ALA A 126 -12.48 -0.19 21.84
C ALA A 126 -11.90 -0.27 20.42
N PHE A 127 -10.81 -1.00 20.26
CA PHE A 127 -10.15 -1.20 18.97
C PHE A 127 -9.53 -2.59 18.90
N LYS A 128 -9.31 -3.08 17.68
CA LYS A 128 -8.65 -4.35 17.38
C LYS A 128 -7.27 -4.10 16.82
N VAL A 129 -6.30 -4.89 17.25
CA VAL A 129 -4.92 -4.85 16.75
C VAL A 129 -4.52 -6.22 16.25
N ALA A 130 -3.94 -6.25 15.06
CA ALA A 130 -3.16 -7.39 14.58
C ALA A 130 -1.68 -7.14 14.86
N ILE A 131 -0.97 -8.17 15.29
CA ILE A 131 0.46 -8.10 15.61
C ILE A 131 1.15 -9.25 14.89
N GLY A 132 2.27 -8.97 14.23
CA GLY A 132 3.05 -10.00 13.54
C GLY A 132 4.48 -9.58 13.26
N SER A 133 5.30 -10.55 12.90
CA SER A 133 6.71 -10.41 12.51
C SER A 133 7.07 -11.49 11.50
N CYS A 134 8.32 -11.48 11.04
CA CYS A 134 8.91 -12.59 10.30
C CYS A 134 8.16 -12.92 8.99
N ALA A 135 7.90 -11.87 8.20
CA ALA A 135 7.20 -11.96 6.92
C ALA A 135 8.15 -12.41 5.79
N TYR A 136 8.50 -13.70 5.77
CA TYR A 136 9.35 -14.27 4.72
C TYR A 136 8.56 -14.54 3.43
N ILE A 137 8.77 -13.71 2.42
CA ILE A 137 8.19 -13.89 1.07
C ILE A 137 9.25 -14.47 0.14
N ASN A 138 8.92 -15.58 -0.51
CA ASN A 138 9.84 -16.32 -1.37
C ASN A 138 10.10 -15.57 -2.68
N GLU A 139 11.27 -15.81 -3.24
CA GLU A 139 11.67 -15.42 -4.58
C GLU A 139 12.67 -16.45 -5.10
N THR A 140 12.19 -17.40 -5.90
CA THR A 140 12.89 -18.65 -6.24
C THR A 140 14.33 -18.46 -6.72
N GLU A 141 14.63 -17.37 -7.44
CA GLU A 141 15.97 -17.08 -7.95
C GLU A 141 16.99 -16.78 -6.84
N TYR A 142 16.53 -16.27 -5.70
CA TYR A 142 17.38 -15.85 -4.57
C TYR A 142 17.14 -16.65 -3.29
N ASP A 143 16.17 -17.56 -3.29
CA ASP A 143 15.96 -18.45 -2.16
C ASP A 143 17.06 -19.51 -2.06
N ARG A 144 17.31 -19.93 -0.82
CA ARG A 144 18.34 -20.94 -0.54
C ARG A 144 17.94 -22.29 -1.12
N PRO A 145 18.91 -23.12 -1.55
CA PRO A 145 18.62 -24.47 -2.03
C PRO A 145 17.82 -25.29 -1.01
N GLY A 146 16.82 -26.01 -1.48
CA GLY A 146 15.95 -26.87 -0.66
C GLY A 146 14.53 -26.33 -0.55
N THR A 147 13.87 -26.65 0.56
CA THR A 147 12.52 -26.14 0.85
C THR A 147 12.62 -24.67 1.26
N PRO A 148 11.89 -23.76 0.59
CA PRO A 148 11.92 -22.34 0.94
C PRO A 148 11.25 -22.10 2.29
N TYR A 149 11.65 -21.03 2.99
CA TYR A 149 11.12 -20.72 4.32
C TYR A 149 9.72 -20.12 4.29
N GLY A 150 9.40 -19.33 3.27
CA GLY A 150 8.09 -18.70 3.16
C GLY A 150 7.02 -19.71 2.73
N SER A 151 5.85 -19.61 3.33
CA SER A 151 4.64 -20.35 2.95
C SER A 151 3.42 -19.60 3.48
N ASP A 152 2.24 -20.14 3.20
CA ASP A 152 0.99 -19.77 3.88
C ASP A 152 0.62 -18.28 3.84
N TYR A 153 0.87 -17.62 2.71
CA TYR A 153 0.62 -16.18 2.53
C TYR A 153 -0.85 -15.77 2.72
N GLN A 154 -1.80 -16.72 2.69
CA GLN A 154 -3.19 -16.49 3.05
C GLN A 154 -3.37 -15.95 4.47
N ILE A 155 -2.36 -16.06 5.35
CA ILE A 155 -2.40 -15.45 6.68
C ILE A 155 -2.73 -13.96 6.64
N PHE A 156 -2.24 -13.21 5.63
CA PHE A 156 -2.57 -11.78 5.50
C PHE A 156 -4.04 -11.55 5.21
N GLN A 157 -4.67 -12.44 4.42
CA GLN A 157 -6.11 -12.40 4.16
C GLN A 157 -6.89 -12.77 5.41
N SER A 158 -6.46 -13.80 6.16
CA SER A 158 -7.08 -14.17 7.43
C SER A 158 -7.02 -13.03 8.46
N ILE A 159 -5.92 -12.26 8.50
CA ILE A 159 -5.81 -11.05 9.34
C ILE A 159 -6.79 -9.97 8.85
N TYR A 160 -6.83 -9.70 7.54
CA TYR A 160 -7.74 -8.72 6.95
C TYR A 160 -9.21 -9.03 7.29
N GLU A 161 -9.61 -10.30 7.26
CA GLU A 161 -10.97 -10.75 7.60
C GLU A 161 -11.34 -10.53 9.08
N GLN A 162 -10.37 -10.30 9.98
CA GLN A 162 -10.65 -9.91 11.36
C GLN A 162 -11.03 -8.42 11.52
N HIS A 163 -10.83 -7.63 10.45
CA HIS A 163 -11.02 -6.18 10.41
C HIS A 163 -10.29 -5.44 11.55
N PRO A 164 -8.96 -5.56 11.65
CA PRO A 164 -8.19 -4.82 12.63
C PRO A 164 -8.20 -3.31 12.35
N ASN A 165 -8.13 -2.50 13.40
CA ASN A 165 -7.94 -1.05 13.25
C ASN A 165 -6.48 -0.71 12.96
N ALA A 166 -5.54 -1.52 13.48
CA ALA A 166 -4.11 -1.35 13.28
C ALA A 166 -3.39 -2.70 13.13
N MET A 167 -2.34 -2.70 12.31
CA MET A 167 -1.35 -3.78 12.20
C MET A 167 -0.02 -3.27 12.74
N ILE A 168 0.47 -3.91 13.78
CA ILE A 168 1.79 -3.66 14.36
C ILE A 168 2.76 -4.72 13.85
N TRP A 169 3.80 -4.29 13.15
CA TRP A 169 4.87 -5.15 12.70
C TRP A 169 6.07 -5.05 13.64
N LEU A 170 6.48 -6.19 14.19
CA LEU A 170 7.49 -6.26 15.24
C LEU A 170 8.93 -6.43 14.70
N GLY A 171 9.14 -6.28 13.40
CA GLY A 171 10.43 -6.52 12.75
C GLY A 171 10.38 -7.75 11.84
N ASP A 172 11.46 -7.95 11.08
CA ASP A 172 11.52 -8.89 9.96
C ASP A 172 10.33 -8.67 9.01
N ASN A 173 10.07 -7.38 8.69
CA ASN A 173 8.96 -7.01 7.80
C ASN A 173 9.25 -7.42 6.36
N VAL A 174 10.54 -7.59 6.06
CA VAL A 174 11.10 -8.19 4.86
C VAL A 174 12.27 -9.05 5.29
N TYR A 175 12.71 -9.95 4.42
CA TYR A 175 14.00 -10.62 4.57
C TYR A 175 14.89 -10.28 3.40
N LEU A 176 15.95 -9.50 3.62
CA LEU A 176 16.99 -9.30 2.60
C LEU A 176 17.71 -10.62 2.30
N ARG A 177 18.04 -10.85 1.02
CA ARG A 177 18.89 -11.97 0.57
C ARG A 177 20.33 -11.51 0.40
N GLU A 178 21.23 -12.48 0.22
CA GLU A 178 22.66 -12.28 -0.03
C GLU A 178 22.91 -11.29 -1.20
N ALA A 179 22.05 -11.32 -2.24
CA ALA A 179 22.10 -10.41 -3.38
C ALA A 179 21.63 -8.97 -3.08
N ASP A 180 20.85 -8.78 -2.00
CA ASP A 180 20.21 -7.50 -1.69
C ASP A 180 21.09 -6.59 -0.82
N TRP A 181 21.85 -7.17 0.12
CA TRP A 181 22.51 -6.46 1.22
C TRP A 181 23.35 -5.25 0.75
N PHE A 182 24.30 -5.49 -0.15
CA PHE A 182 25.34 -4.50 -0.43
C PHE A 182 24.95 -3.45 -1.48
N SER A 183 23.66 -3.31 -1.78
CA SER A 183 23.20 -2.26 -2.69
C SER A 183 21.86 -1.68 -2.26
N ARG A 184 21.74 -0.34 -2.32
CA ARG A 184 20.48 0.35 -2.09
C ARG A 184 19.38 -0.16 -3.03
N THR A 185 19.72 -0.46 -4.28
CA THR A 185 18.77 -1.01 -5.26
C THR A 185 18.28 -2.40 -4.91
N GLY A 186 19.14 -3.26 -4.34
CA GLY A 186 18.76 -4.59 -3.86
C GLY A 186 17.80 -4.51 -2.65
N ILE A 187 18.11 -3.64 -1.69
CA ILE A 187 17.20 -3.37 -0.55
C ILE A 187 15.83 -2.88 -1.05
N LEU A 188 15.82 -1.87 -1.92
CA LEU A 188 14.57 -1.35 -2.49
C LEU A 188 13.80 -2.39 -3.31
N HIS A 189 14.52 -3.25 -4.04
CA HIS A 189 13.93 -4.38 -4.76
C HIS A 189 13.22 -5.33 -3.80
N ARG A 190 13.88 -5.76 -2.72
CA ARG A 190 13.27 -6.66 -1.72
C ARG A 190 12.03 -6.07 -1.08
N TYR A 191 12.08 -4.80 -0.68
CA TYR A 191 10.90 -4.11 -0.14
C TYR A 191 9.76 -4.03 -1.16
N THR A 192 10.08 -3.74 -2.42
CA THR A 192 9.09 -3.71 -3.51
C THR A 192 8.47 -5.10 -3.70
N HIS A 193 9.30 -6.15 -3.81
CA HIS A 193 8.87 -7.54 -3.97
C HIS A 193 7.91 -7.95 -2.85
N THR A 194 8.33 -7.80 -1.58
CA THR A 194 7.51 -8.17 -0.42
C THR A 194 6.20 -7.38 -0.39
N ARG A 195 6.23 -6.06 -0.62
CA ARG A 195 5.01 -5.22 -0.59
C ARG A 195 4.10 -5.43 -1.79
N SER A 196 4.56 -6.11 -2.84
CA SER A 196 3.76 -6.44 -4.02
C SER A 196 2.99 -7.74 -3.88
N LEU A 197 3.15 -8.47 -2.77
CA LEU A 197 2.44 -9.72 -2.52
C LEU A 197 0.91 -9.48 -2.59
N PRO A 198 0.17 -10.16 -3.49
CA PRO A 198 -1.27 -9.95 -3.65
C PRO A 198 -2.08 -10.16 -2.37
N GLU A 199 -1.71 -11.16 -1.58
CA GLU A 199 -2.41 -11.58 -0.37
C GLU A 199 -2.42 -10.51 0.72
N MET A 200 -1.44 -9.60 0.74
CA MET A 200 -1.41 -8.51 1.72
C MET A 200 -2.11 -7.23 1.25
N GLN A 201 -2.39 -7.06 -0.04
CA GLN A 201 -2.93 -5.79 -0.55
C GLN A 201 -4.26 -5.35 0.12
N PRO A 202 -5.23 -6.25 0.39
CA PRO A 202 -6.45 -5.86 1.10
C PRO A 202 -6.19 -5.36 2.53
N LEU A 203 -5.23 -5.98 3.23
CA LEU A 203 -4.82 -5.56 4.57
C LEU A 203 -4.20 -4.16 4.53
N LEU A 204 -3.26 -3.93 3.60
CA LEU A 204 -2.60 -2.62 3.41
C LEU A 204 -3.62 -1.49 3.21
N ALA A 205 -4.63 -1.73 2.37
CA ALA A 205 -5.58 -0.70 1.97
C ALA A 205 -6.64 -0.35 3.03
N SER A 206 -6.78 -1.16 4.08
CA SER A 206 -7.90 -1.03 5.03
C SER A 206 -7.50 -0.96 6.50
N THR A 207 -6.23 -1.20 6.81
CA THR A 207 -5.70 -1.23 8.18
C THR A 207 -4.56 -0.22 8.32
N HIS A 208 -4.43 0.47 9.44
CA HIS A 208 -3.30 1.38 9.69
C HIS A 208 -2.03 0.60 10.08
N HIS A 209 -0.91 0.86 9.42
CA HIS A 209 0.34 0.11 9.63
C HIS A 209 1.37 0.88 10.46
N TYR A 210 1.88 0.23 11.51
CA TYR A 210 2.97 0.71 12.36
C TYR A 210 4.05 -0.35 12.43
N ALA A 211 5.32 0.00 12.20
CA ALA A 211 6.39 -0.97 12.12
C ALA A 211 7.63 -0.53 12.91
N ILE A 212 8.26 -1.49 13.56
CA ILE A 212 9.66 -1.43 13.94
C ILE A 212 10.47 -2.36 13.03
N TRP A 213 11.79 -2.25 13.07
CA TRP A 213 12.71 -3.10 12.32
C TRP A 213 13.35 -4.14 13.23
N ASP A 214 13.71 -5.27 12.64
CA ASP A 214 14.70 -6.21 13.16
C ASP A 214 15.84 -6.38 12.14
N ASP A 215 16.81 -7.25 12.41
CA ASP A 215 18.04 -7.41 11.63
C ASP A 215 17.83 -7.62 10.13
N HIS A 216 16.83 -8.41 9.73
CA HIS A 216 16.56 -8.73 8.33
C HIS A 216 15.90 -7.60 7.52
N ASP A 217 15.44 -6.53 8.16
CA ASP A 217 14.90 -5.34 7.49
C ASP A 217 16.01 -4.50 6.84
N TYR A 218 17.22 -4.54 7.37
CA TYR A 218 18.32 -3.68 6.91
C TYR A 218 19.63 -4.41 6.63
N GLY A 219 19.81 -5.67 7.05
CA GLY A 219 21.05 -6.41 6.78
C GLY A 219 20.94 -7.93 6.88
N PRO A 220 22.09 -8.64 6.90
CA PRO A 220 22.15 -10.08 7.19
C PRO A 220 21.63 -10.43 8.58
N ASN A 221 21.42 -11.72 8.84
CA ASN A 221 21.10 -12.25 10.17
C ASN A 221 22.13 -11.78 11.24
N ASN A 222 21.63 -11.40 12.41
CA ASN A 222 22.33 -10.73 13.52
C ASN A 222 22.92 -9.35 13.18
N SER A 223 22.39 -8.68 12.16
CA SER A 223 22.73 -7.27 11.90
C SER A 223 22.35 -6.40 13.08
N ASN A 224 23.14 -5.35 13.27
CA ASN A 224 22.93 -4.38 14.33
C ASN A 224 23.35 -2.98 13.86
N ARG A 225 23.56 -2.06 14.80
CA ARG A 225 24.03 -0.70 14.55
C ARG A 225 25.37 -0.58 13.80
N SER A 226 26.10 -1.66 13.52
CA SER A 226 27.32 -1.64 12.71
C SER A 226 27.08 -1.73 11.19
N TYR A 227 25.85 -2.00 10.73
CA TYR A 227 25.59 -2.14 9.30
C TYR A 227 25.86 -0.86 8.49
N ILE A 228 26.51 -0.98 7.34
CA ILE A 228 27.12 0.13 6.60
C ILE A 228 26.17 0.90 5.66
N HIS A 229 24.97 0.37 5.42
CA HIS A 229 23.97 0.98 4.51
C HIS A 229 22.62 1.25 5.20
N LYS A 230 22.65 1.59 6.50
CA LYS A 230 21.47 2.01 7.26
C LYS A 230 20.91 3.35 6.80
#